data_AF-A0A7S3B7W3-F1
#
_entry.id   AF-A0A7S3B7W3-F1
#
_cell.length_a   1.000
_cell.length_b   1.000
_cell.length_c   1.000
_cell.angle_alpha   90.00
_cell.angle_beta   90.00
_cell.angle_gamma   90.00
#
_symmetry.space_group_name_H-M   'P 1'
#
loop_
_entity.id
_entity.type
_entity.pdbx_description
1 polymer ?
#
loop_
_entity_poly.entity_id
_entity_poly.type
_entity_poly.pdbx_seq_one_letter_code
_entity_poly.pdbx_strand_id
1 'polypeptide(L)'
;MGRLVPLVVGYVTTEGGQHTHANGGVSANGGSTGGALVGEAAARNTEDSRERNELQKALIALTFSLTTASLSRALLAPTPSGAPCLFVVAPLMLSCAEGHPEMSVRKLCISAAFNLAREWLPADGPGPVAGFDAFAVDSFAAAGCLEMALRPCFPLKDAAAALALGEAAKYLLLLAARRGERLQALAATMLQARGATQGAAEVCALLAGGNGGAAALRKALTRAGEEARSQLKGC
;
A
#
# COMPACT_ATOMS: atom_id res chain seq x y z
N MET A 1 -7.42 -10.45 22.55
CA MET A 1 -8.01 -9.69 21.42
C MET A 1 -6.88 -9.18 20.56
N GLY A 2 -6.66 -9.75 19.38
CA GLY A 2 -5.63 -9.27 18.44
C GLY A 2 -5.93 -7.84 18.01
N ARG A 3 -4.92 -6.97 17.98
CA ARG A 3 -5.01 -5.67 17.33
C ARG A 3 -4.58 -5.84 15.88
N LEU A 4 -5.23 -5.12 14.96
CA LEU A 4 -4.69 -4.87 13.62
C LEU A 4 -3.47 -3.95 13.83
N VAL A 5 -2.34 -4.54 14.22
CA VAL A 5 -1.06 -3.83 14.24
C VAL A 5 -0.53 -3.90 12.82
N PRO A 6 -0.06 -2.78 12.24
CA PRO A 6 0.71 -2.88 11.01
C PRO A 6 1.93 -3.73 11.31
N LEU A 7 1.97 -4.94 10.75
CA LEU A 7 3.25 -5.57 10.49
C LEU A 7 3.92 -4.65 9.46
N VAL A 8 4.74 -3.71 9.96
CA VAL A 8 5.87 -3.21 9.19
C VAL A 8 6.74 -4.45 8.98
N VAL A 9 6.41 -5.22 7.94
CA VAL A 9 7.30 -6.27 7.49
C VAL A 9 8.47 -5.53 6.87
N GLY A 10 9.46 -5.24 7.70
CA GLY A 10 10.81 -5.02 7.24
C GLY A 10 11.28 -6.30 6.57
N TYR A 11 10.94 -6.49 5.29
CA TYR A 11 11.75 -7.33 4.44
C TYR A 11 13.01 -6.52 4.14
N VAL A 12 13.98 -6.77 5.00
CA VAL A 12 15.40 -6.58 4.78
C VAL A 12 15.72 -6.89 3.31
N THR A 13 16.07 -5.86 2.56
CA THR A 13 16.84 -6.00 1.33
C THR A 13 18.28 -6.31 1.73
N THR A 14 18.60 -7.58 1.96
CA THR A 14 19.97 -8.09 1.87
C THR A 14 20.11 -8.75 0.51
N GLU A 15 21.13 -8.54 -0.31
CA GLU A 15 22.38 -7.80 -0.20
C GLU A 15 22.90 -7.64 -1.64
N GLY A 16 23.27 -6.41 -2.01
CA GLY A 16 24.03 -6.10 -3.21
C GLY A 16 25.12 -5.11 -2.80
N GLY A 17 26.01 -5.53 -1.91
CA GLY A 17 27.08 -4.70 -1.35
C GLY A 17 28.34 -5.52 -1.23
N GLN A 18 29.22 -5.38 -2.22
CA GLN A 18 30.58 -5.89 -2.18
C GLN A 18 31.31 -5.25 -0.99
N HIS A 19 31.68 -6.05 0.00
CA HIS A 19 32.75 -5.70 0.94
C HIS A 19 33.98 -6.52 0.62
N THR A 20 34.94 -5.86 -0.02
CA THR A 20 36.32 -6.31 -0.13
C THR A 20 37.00 -6.14 1.24
N HIS A 21 37.44 -7.25 1.82
CA HIS A 21 38.52 -7.22 2.81
C HIS A 21 39.49 -8.37 2.52
N ALA A 22 40.74 -7.98 2.30
CA ALA A 22 41.88 -8.84 2.05
C ALA A 22 42.33 -9.57 3.32
N ASN A 23 42.68 -10.85 3.23
CA ASN A 23 43.97 -11.36 3.70
C ASN A 23 44.27 -12.82 3.25
N GLY A 24 45.52 -13.05 2.84
CA GLY A 24 46.30 -14.28 3.15
C GLY A 24 45.95 -15.59 2.43
N GLY A 25 46.81 -16.01 1.49
CA GLY A 25 46.59 -17.18 0.63
C GLY A 25 46.91 -18.54 1.23
N VAL A 26 46.42 -19.58 0.55
CA VAL A 26 47.08 -20.88 0.27
C VAL A 26 46.53 -21.41 -1.06
N SER A 27 47.41 -22.08 -1.81
CA SER A 27 47.32 -22.45 -3.22
C SER A 27 46.46 -23.69 -3.56
N ALA A 28 45.94 -23.68 -4.79
CA ALA A 28 45.58 -24.80 -5.70
C ALA A 28 44.51 -25.84 -5.30
N ASN A 29 43.38 -25.91 -6.03
CA ASN A 29 43.20 -26.77 -7.22
C ASN A 29 41.84 -26.53 -7.89
N GLY A 30 41.75 -26.80 -9.20
CA GLY A 30 40.68 -26.34 -10.10
C GLY A 30 39.29 -26.99 -9.98
N GLY A 31 38.33 -26.39 -10.70
CA GLY A 31 36.99 -26.94 -10.92
C GLY A 31 35.93 -25.87 -11.13
N SER A 32 35.72 -25.47 -12.40
CA SER A 32 34.64 -24.59 -12.83
C SER A 32 33.26 -25.24 -12.63
N THR A 33 32.58 -24.96 -11.52
CA THR A 33 31.16 -25.34 -11.27
C THR A 33 30.32 -24.24 -10.61
N GLY A 34 30.79 -22.98 -10.56
CA GLY A 34 30.09 -21.89 -9.89
C GLY A 34 28.93 -21.22 -10.66
N GLY A 35 28.83 -21.41 -11.97
CA GLY A 35 27.83 -20.71 -12.81
C GLY A 35 26.41 -21.27 -12.75
N ALA A 36 26.26 -22.58 -12.57
CA ALA A 36 24.96 -23.25 -12.61
C ALA A 36 24.13 -23.02 -11.32
N LEU A 37 24.79 -23.02 -10.16
CA LEU A 37 24.11 -22.88 -8.86
C LEU A 37 23.55 -21.46 -8.63
N VAL A 38 24.22 -20.44 -9.15
CA VAL A 38 23.74 -19.04 -9.09
C VAL A 38 22.56 -18.85 -10.04
N GLY A 39 22.61 -19.44 -11.24
CA GLY A 39 21.51 -19.41 -12.20
C GLY A 39 20.26 -20.13 -11.70
N GLU A 40 20.42 -21.27 -11.03
CA GLU A 40 19.30 -22.06 -10.51
C GLU A 40 18.67 -21.43 -9.25
N ALA A 41 19.47 -20.83 -8.36
CA ALA A 41 18.96 -20.08 -7.21
C ALA A 41 18.26 -18.78 -7.64
N ALA A 42 18.80 -18.06 -8.63
CA ALA A 42 18.14 -16.90 -9.21
C ALA A 42 16.84 -17.26 -9.93
N ALA A 43 16.83 -18.35 -10.71
CA ALA A 43 15.64 -18.84 -11.40
C ALA A 43 14.54 -19.28 -10.42
N ARG A 44 14.89 -20.01 -9.35
CA ARG A 44 13.94 -20.35 -8.27
C ARG A 44 13.37 -19.10 -7.60
N ASN A 45 14.20 -18.11 -7.31
CA ASN A 45 13.73 -16.84 -6.75
C ASN A 45 12.74 -16.12 -7.69
N THR A 46 12.97 -16.18 -9.02
CA THR A 46 12.03 -15.60 -9.99
C THR A 46 10.71 -16.36 -10.10
N GLU A 47 10.73 -17.70 -10.06
CA GLU A 47 9.50 -18.50 -10.14
C GLU A 47 8.70 -18.39 -8.84
N ASP A 48 9.34 -18.50 -7.68
CA ASP A 48 8.67 -18.32 -6.38
C ASP A 48 8.04 -16.93 -6.26
N SER A 49 8.71 -15.90 -6.78
CA SER A 49 8.19 -14.54 -6.78
C SER A 49 7.02 -14.36 -7.74
N ARG A 50 7.05 -15.04 -8.89
CA ARG A 50 5.93 -15.07 -9.83
C ARG A 50 4.73 -15.77 -9.22
N GLU A 51 4.91 -16.97 -8.66
CA GLU A 51 3.83 -17.74 -8.02
C GLU A 51 3.21 -16.94 -6.86
N ARG A 52 4.05 -16.32 -6.02
CA ARG A 52 3.58 -15.44 -4.95
C ARG A 52 2.72 -14.29 -5.47
N ASN A 53 3.12 -13.64 -6.56
CA ASN A 53 2.33 -12.56 -7.16
C ASN A 53 0.98 -13.06 -7.70
N GLU A 54 0.94 -14.23 -8.32
CA GLU A 54 -0.32 -14.84 -8.78
C GLU A 54 -1.25 -15.19 -7.61
N LEU A 55 -0.70 -15.74 -6.52
CA LEU A 55 -1.48 -16.02 -5.31
C LEU A 55 -2.02 -14.73 -4.66
N GLN A 56 -1.20 -13.69 -4.59
CA GLN A 56 -1.62 -12.37 -4.10
C GLN A 56 -2.76 -11.82 -4.94
N LYS A 57 -2.66 -11.86 -6.28
CA LYS A 57 -3.75 -11.45 -7.18
C LYS A 57 -5.04 -12.22 -6.91
N ALA A 58 -4.96 -13.55 -6.84
CA ALA A 58 -6.12 -14.40 -6.62
C ALA A 58 -6.81 -14.08 -5.28
N LEU A 59 -6.03 -13.92 -4.22
CA LEU A 59 -6.54 -13.58 -2.89
C LEU A 59 -7.15 -12.18 -2.84
N ILE A 60 -6.53 -11.19 -3.48
CA ILE A 60 -7.08 -9.84 -3.57
C ILE A 60 -8.36 -9.80 -4.40
N ALA A 61 -8.42 -10.55 -5.52
CA ALA A 61 -9.64 -10.66 -6.33
C ALA A 61 -10.78 -11.33 -5.56
N LEU A 62 -10.49 -12.39 -4.80
CA LEU A 62 -11.45 -13.03 -3.89
C LEU A 62 -11.93 -12.04 -2.82
N THR A 63 -11.01 -11.36 -2.16
CA THR A 63 -11.32 -10.37 -1.11
C THR A 63 -12.20 -9.26 -1.67
N PHE A 64 -11.84 -8.71 -2.82
CA PHE A 64 -12.66 -7.72 -3.52
C PHE A 64 -14.06 -8.26 -3.79
N SER A 65 -14.19 -9.47 -4.33
CA SER A 65 -15.48 -10.11 -4.62
C SER A 65 -16.35 -10.30 -3.37
N LEU A 66 -15.74 -10.69 -2.23
CA LEU A 66 -16.46 -10.76 -0.95
C LEU A 66 -17.00 -9.40 -0.53
N THR A 67 -16.18 -8.34 -0.65
CA THR A 67 -16.58 -7.00 -0.23
C THR A 67 -17.64 -6.37 -1.14
N THR A 68 -17.62 -6.66 -2.45
CA THR A 68 -18.64 -6.17 -3.39
C THR A 68 -19.96 -6.91 -3.24
N ALA A 69 -19.92 -8.20 -2.88
CA ALA A 69 -21.09 -9.00 -2.58
C ALA A 69 -21.67 -8.77 -1.17
N SER A 70 -21.14 -7.82 -0.40
CA SER A 70 -21.53 -7.58 1.01
C SER A 70 -21.36 -8.81 1.91
N LEU A 71 -20.35 -9.64 1.60
CA LEU A 71 -19.97 -10.84 2.35
C LEU A 71 -18.69 -10.61 3.18
N SER A 72 -18.35 -9.34 3.49
CA SER A 72 -17.12 -9.00 4.20
C SER A 72 -17.02 -9.67 5.58
N ARG A 73 -18.16 -9.98 6.22
CA ARG A 73 -18.22 -10.72 7.48
C ARG A 73 -17.53 -12.09 7.41
N ALA A 74 -17.38 -12.69 6.23
CA ALA A 74 -16.59 -13.90 6.05
C ALA A 74 -15.11 -13.72 6.47
N LEU A 75 -14.57 -12.49 6.39
CA LEU A 75 -13.21 -12.17 6.84
C LEU A 75 -13.09 -12.19 8.37
N LEU A 76 -14.20 -12.21 9.11
CA LEU A 76 -14.20 -12.34 10.57
C LEU A 76 -14.20 -13.81 11.03
N ALA A 77 -14.31 -14.76 10.10
CA ALA A 77 -14.19 -16.17 10.41
C ALA A 77 -12.80 -16.48 11.00
N PRO A 78 -12.71 -17.40 11.99
CA PRO A 78 -11.43 -17.78 12.57
C PRO A 78 -10.59 -18.57 11.56
N THR A 79 -9.29 -18.30 11.55
CA THR A 79 -8.26 -19.13 10.93
C THR A 79 -8.02 -20.39 11.79
N PRO A 80 -7.21 -21.36 11.33
CA PRO A 80 -6.79 -22.48 12.17
C PRO A 80 -6.10 -22.07 13.49
N SER A 81 -5.50 -20.87 13.55
CA SER A 81 -4.91 -20.31 14.77
C SER A 81 -5.93 -19.59 15.67
N GLY A 82 -7.22 -19.58 15.31
CA GLY A 82 -8.30 -18.95 16.06
C GLY A 82 -8.43 -17.43 15.89
N ALA A 83 -7.54 -16.80 15.13
CA ALA A 83 -7.61 -15.37 14.82
C ALA A 83 -8.52 -15.11 13.60
N PRO A 84 -9.29 -14.02 13.55
CA PRO A 84 -10.00 -13.61 12.34
C PRO A 84 -9.11 -13.56 11.10
N CYS A 85 -9.59 -14.09 9.96
CA CYS A 85 -8.91 -14.03 8.66
C CYS A 85 -8.47 -12.60 8.28
N LEU A 86 -9.24 -11.60 8.69
CA LEU A 86 -8.94 -10.18 8.48
C LEU A 86 -7.55 -9.78 8.99
N PHE A 87 -7.07 -10.36 10.08
CA PHE A 87 -5.73 -10.03 10.61
C PHE A 87 -4.59 -10.48 9.69
N VAL A 88 -4.86 -11.40 8.75
CA VAL A 88 -3.91 -11.82 7.71
C VAL A 88 -4.16 -11.03 6.43
N VAL A 89 -5.43 -10.88 6.04
CA VAL A 89 -5.82 -10.26 4.77
C VAL A 89 -5.54 -8.76 4.75
N ALA A 90 -5.83 -8.04 5.83
CA ALA A 90 -5.68 -6.57 5.85
C ALA A 90 -4.22 -6.09 5.70
N PRO A 91 -3.21 -6.63 6.42
CA PRO A 91 -1.81 -6.28 6.17
C PRO A 91 -1.34 -6.63 4.76
N LEU A 92 -1.79 -7.76 4.20
CA LEU A 92 -1.47 -8.14 2.83
C LEU A 92 -2.05 -7.14 1.82
N MET A 93 -3.31 -6.76 1.99
CA MET A 93 -3.95 -5.74 1.15
C MET A 93 -3.17 -4.42 1.19
N LEU A 94 -2.70 -4.00 2.36
CA LEU A 94 -1.89 -2.79 2.51
C LEU A 94 -0.57 -2.91 1.73
N SER A 95 0.17 -4.00 1.96
CA SER A 95 1.44 -4.25 1.27
C SER A 95 1.26 -4.30 -0.25
N CYS A 96 0.21 -4.96 -0.73
CA CYS A 96 -0.10 -5.01 -2.16
C CYS A 96 -0.48 -3.63 -2.70
N ALA A 97 -1.30 -2.84 -2.00
CA ALA A 97 -1.66 -1.47 -2.42
C ALA A 97 -0.42 -0.58 -2.56
N GLU A 98 0.51 -0.68 -1.62
CA GLU A 98 1.71 0.14 -1.53
C GLU A 98 2.76 -0.21 -2.61
N GLY A 99 2.87 -1.50 -2.96
CA GLY A 99 4.07 -2.02 -3.62
C GLY A 99 3.88 -3.07 -4.72
N HIS A 100 2.69 -3.62 -4.95
CA HIS A 100 2.53 -4.71 -5.93
C HIS A 100 2.96 -4.28 -7.35
N PRO A 101 3.69 -5.11 -8.14
CA PRO A 101 4.15 -4.71 -9.47
C PRO A 101 3.01 -4.31 -10.42
N GLU A 102 1.86 -4.96 -10.27
CA GLU A 102 0.68 -4.68 -11.09
C GLU A 102 -0.25 -3.66 -10.47
N MET A 103 -0.48 -2.58 -11.21
CA MET A 103 -1.33 -1.48 -10.80
C MET A 103 -2.81 -1.86 -10.67
N SER A 104 -3.27 -2.85 -11.44
CA SER A 104 -4.62 -3.43 -11.32
C SER A 104 -4.86 -4.03 -9.94
N VAL A 105 -3.85 -4.69 -9.36
CA VAL A 105 -3.91 -5.27 -8.01
C VAL A 105 -3.94 -4.18 -6.96
N ARG A 106 -3.10 -3.16 -7.09
CA ARG A 106 -3.11 -2.00 -6.17
C ARG A 106 -4.49 -1.35 -6.14
N LYS A 107 -5.05 -1.07 -7.32
CA LYS A 107 -6.40 -0.55 -7.48
C LYS A 107 -7.43 -1.44 -6.78
N LEU A 108 -7.40 -2.76 -7.00
CA LEU A 108 -8.33 -3.70 -6.37
C LEU A 108 -8.20 -3.71 -4.85
N CYS A 109 -6.99 -3.63 -4.30
CA CYS A 109 -6.77 -3.52 -2.85
C CYS A 109 -7.47 -2.27 -2.28
N ILE A 110 -7.33 -1.12 -2.96
CA ILE A 110 -7.94 0.13 -2.52
C ILE A 110 -9.47 0.07 -2.66
N SER A 111 -10.01 -0.48 -3.74
CA SER A 111 -11.46 -0.65 -3.91
C SER A 111 -12.05 -1.61 -2.88
N ALA A 112 -11.35 -2.70 -2.54
CA ALA A 112 -11.76 -3.60 -1.47
C ALA A 112 -11.72 -2.90 -0.11
N ALA A 113 -10.66 -2.14 0.19
CA ALA A 113 -10.56 -1.34 1.41
C ALA A 113 -11.67 -0.29 1.50
N PHE A 114 -12.06 0.34 0.38
CA PHE A 114 -13.20 1.25 0.32
C PHE A 114 -14.51 0.57 0.69
N ASN A 115 -14.78 -0.62 0.16
CA ASN A 115 -15.99 -1.36 0.50
C ASN A 115 -16.01 -1.75 1.99
N LEU A 116 -14.87 -2.20 2.54
CA LEU A 116 -14.73 -2.49 3.96
C LEU A 116 -14.93 -1.25 4.83
N ALA A 117 -14.31 -0.12 4.47
CA ALA A 117 -14.50 1.15 5.16
C ALA A 117 -15.95 1.61 5.13
N ARG A 118 -16.64 1.44 4.00
CA ARG A 118 -18.05 1.81 3.87
C ARG A 118 -18.95 0.98 4.78
N GLU A 119 -18.64 -0.30 4.95
CA GLU A 119 -19.43 -1.21 5.78
C GLU A 119 -19.08 -1.10 7.26
N TRP A 120 -17.81 -0.92 7.61
CA TRP A 120 -17.32 -1.06 8.98
C TRP A 120 -16.93 0.26 9.66
N LEU A 121 -16.96 1.39 8.94
CA LEU A 121 -16.77 2.72 9.55
C LEU A 121 -18.11 3.49 9.54
N PRO A 122 -18.90 3.38 10.62
CA PRO A 122 -20.10 4.18 10.77
C PRO A 122 -19.76 5.68 10.83
N ALA A 123 -20.76 6.51 10.51
CA ALA A 123 -20.67 7.97 10.65
C ALA A 123 -20.22 8.34 12.07
N ASP A 124 -20.91 7.74 13.04
CA ASP A 124 -20.77 8.04 14.45
C ASP A 124 -20.47 6.75 15.22
N GLY A 125 -19.56 6.84 16.19
CA GLY A 125 -19.25 5.74 17.10
C GLY A 125 -18.29 4.68 16.56
N PRO A 126 -18.04 3.63 17.37
CA PRO A 126 -17.13 2.55 17.03
C PRO A 126 -17.74 1.58 16.00
N GLY A 127 -16.91 1.14 15.05
CA GLY A 127 -17.29 0.12 14.07
C GLY A 127 -17.36 -1.30 14.67
N PRO A 128 -17.91 -2.27 13.92
CA PRO A 128 -18.06 -3.66 14.37
C PRO A 128 -16.72 -4.42 14.51
N VAL A 129 -15.63 -3.86 13.97
CA VAL A 129 -14.32 -4.51 13.95
C VAL A 129 -13.31 -3.68 14.76
N ALA A 130 -12.87 -4.24 15.88
CA ALA A 130 -11.90 -3.59 16.75
C ALA A 130 -10.58 -3.30 16.01
N GLY A 131 -10.11 -2.07 16.11
CA GLY A 131 -8.85 -1.61 15.49
C GLY A 131 -8.94 -1.32 13.98
N PHE A 132 -10.05 -1.64 13.31
CA PHE A 132 -10.19 -1.37 11.88
C PHE A 132 -10.19 0.13 11.55
N ASP A 133 -10.75 0.97 12.42
CA ASP A 133 -10.70 2.44 12.29
C ASP A 133 -9.25 2.96 12.23
N ALA A 134 -8.40 2.53 13.17
CA ALA A 134 -6.99 2.90 13.18
C ALA A 134 -6.25 2.34 11.97
N PHE A 135 -6.51 1.09 11.58
CA PHE A 135 -5.93 0.52 10.36
C PHE A 135 -6.32 1.32 9.11
N ALA A 136 -7.61 1.68 8.96
CA ALA A 136 -8.12 2.38 7.80
C ALA A 136 -7.50 3.78 7.64
N VAL A 137 -7.43 4.55 8.74
CA VAL A 137 -6.89 5.92 8.70
C VAL A 137 -5.37 5.93 8.80
N ASP A 138 -4.79 5.39 9.87
CA ASP A 138 -3.36 5.59 10.17
C ASP A 138 -2.45 4.73 9.30
N SER A 139 -2.93 3.59 8.81
CA SER A 139 -2.12 2.66 8.01
C SER A 139 -2.50 2.71 6.53
N PHE A 140 -3.76 2.44 6.20
CA PHE A 140 -4.18 2.27 4.81
C PHE A 140 -4.28 3.59 4.06
N ALA A 141 -4.84 4.65 4.67
CA ALA A 141 -4.85 5.97 4.05
C ALA A 141 -3.43 6.53 3.90
N ALA A 142 -2.58 6.35 4.92
CA ALA A 142 -1.18 6.78 4.88
C ALA A 142 -0.38 6.08 3.78
N ALA A 143 -0.13 4.78 3.92
CA ALA A 143 0.78 4.05 3.03
C ALA A 143 0.10 3.65 1.70
N GLY A 144 -1.14 3.15 1.77
CA GLY A 144 -1.86 2.63 0.61
C GLY A 144 -2.43 3.71 -0.33
N CYS A 145 -2.61 4.95 0.14
CA CYS A 145 -3.22 6.02 -0.65
C CYS A 145 -2.33 7.26 -0.79
N LEU A 146 -1.96 7.91 0.32
CA LEU A 146 -1.19 9.17 0.30
C LEU A 146 0.24 8.93 -0.16
N GLU A 147 0.96 8.01 0.48
CA GLU A 147 2.37 7.72 0.14
C GLU A 147 2.50 7.17 -1.30
N MET A 148 1.53 6.36 -1.74
CA MET A 148 1.49 5.85 -3.11
C MET A 148 1.65 6.97 -4.16
N ALA A 149 0.96 8.10 -4.00
CA ALA A 149 1.06 9.25 -4.90
C ALA A 149 2.41 9.98 -4.80
N LEU A 150 2.99 10.00 -3.60
CA LEU A 150 4.23 10.73 -3.27
C LEU A 150 5.49 9.94 -3.61
N ARG A 151 5.37 8.65 -3.93
CA ARG A 151 6.51 7.82 -4.30
C ARG A 151 7.19 8.33 -5.57
N PRO A 152 8.54 8.41 -5.59
CA PRO A 152 9.28 8.94 -6.75
C PRO A 152 9.03 8.15 -8.04
N CYS A 153 8.94 6.83 -7.91
CA CYS A 153 8.77 5.90 -9.02
C CYS A 153 7.31 5.66 -9.43
N PHE A 154 6.32 6.27 -8.76
CA PHE A 154 4.92 6.02 -9.09
C PHE A 154 4.57 6.61 -10.48
N PRO A 155 3.97 5.87 -11.41
CA PRO A 155 3.82 6.34 -12.79
C PRO A 155 2.60 7.28 -12.95
N LEU A 156 2.68 8.53 -12.50
CA LEU A 156 1.57 9.49 -12.46
C LEU A 156 0.87 9.75 -13.81
N LYS A 157 1.58 9.52 -14.92
CA LYS A 157 1.05 9.71 -16.30
C LYS A 157 0.41 8.44 -16.87
N ASP A 158 0.55 7.30 -16.19
CA ASP A 158 -0.02 6.03 -16.63
C ASP A 158 -1.53 5.96 -16.33
N ALA A 159 -2.30 5.38 -17.25
CA ALA A 159 -3.75 5.28 -17.14
C ALA A 159 -4.17 4.36 -15.99
N ALA A 160 -3.48 3.25 -15.76
CA ALA A 160 -3.80 2.34 -14.66
C ALA A 160 -3.47 3.00 -13.31
N ALA A 161 -2.38 3.76 -13.23
CA ALA A 161 -2.03 4.53 -12.04
C ALA A 161 -3.05 5.62 -11.74
N ALA A 162 -3.54 6.30 -12.77
CA ALA A 162 -4.61 7.28 -12.65
C ALA A 162 -5.93 6.65 -12.16
N LEU A 163 -6.22 5.39 -12.51
CA LEU A 163 -7.35 4.63 -11.99
C LEU A 163 -7.15 4.27 -10.51
N ALA A 164 -5.96 3.79 -10.12
CA ALA A 164 -5.64 3.48 -8.73
C ALA A 164 -5.73 4.73 -7.83
N LEU A 165 -5.21 5.87 -8.28
CA LEU A 165 -5.38 7.16 -7.58
C LEU A 165 -6.84 7.61 -7.52
N GLY A 166 -7.66 7.27 -8.52
CA GLY A 166 -9.09 7.52 -8.49
C GLY A 166 -9.79 6.74 -7.36
N GLU A 167 -9.43 5.49 -7.16
CA GLU A 167 -9.93 4.69 -6.03
C GLU A 167 -9.39 5.20 -4.69
N ALA A 168 -8.12 5.62 -4.63
CA ALA A 168 -7.54 6.24 -3.44
C ALA A 168 -8.29 7.53 -3.07
N ALA A 169 -8.63 8.37 -4.04
CA ALA A 169 -9.41 9.58 -3.80
C ALA A 169 -10.81 9.28 -3.26
N LYS A 170 -11.51 8.26 -3.77
CA LYS A 170 -12.81 7.82 -3.22
C LYS A 170 -12.67 7.34 -1.78
N TYR A 171 -11.63 6.56 -1.50
CA TYR A 171 -11.31 6.07 -0.15
C TYR A 171 -11.07 7.22 0.83
N LEU A 172 -10.21 8.16 0.46
CA LEU A 172 -9.88 9.32 1.28
C LEU A 172 -11.10 10.21 1.53
N LEU A 173 -11.97 10.42 0.55
CA LEU A 173 -13.21 11.19 0.76
C LEU A 173 -14.21 10.48 1.67
N LEU A 174 -14.33 9.16 1.56
CA LEU A 174 -15.14 8.38 2.48
C LEU A 174 -14.60 8.53 3.91
N LEU A 175 -13.28 8.38 4.09
CA LEU A 175 -12.65 8.57 5.39
C LEU A 175 -12.78 10.01 5.89
N ALA A 176 -12.70 11.02 5.03
CA ALA A 176 -12.91 12.41 5.40
C ALA A 176 -14.32 12.64 5.96
N ALA A 177 -15.34 12.04 5.33
CA ALA A 177 -16.72 12.11 5.79
C ALA A 177 -16.97 11.37 7.12
N ARG A 178 -16.08 10.46 7.53
CA ARG A 178 -16.23 9.64 8.75
C ARG A 178 -15.29 10.05 9.88
N ARG A 179 -14.08 10.51 9.54
CA ARG A 179 -12.91 10.73 10.42
C ARG A 179 -12.09 11.94 9.95
N GLY A 180 -12.79 13.00 9.53
CA GLY A 180 -12.22 14.17 8.86
C GLY A 180 -11.00 14.78 9.53
N GLU A 181 -11.10 15.15 10.81
CA GLU A 181 -10.01 15.82 11.54
C GLU A 181 -8.73 14.97 11.56
N ARG A 182 -8.85 13.69 11.90
CA ARG A 182 -7.72 12.75 11.96
C ARG A 182 -7.08 12.56 10.60
N LEU A 183 -7.89 12.38 9.55
CA LEU A 183 -7.38 12.20 8.19
C LEU A 183 -6.70 13.47 7.66
N GLN A 184 -7.27 14.65 7.94
CA GLN A 184 -6.70 15.92 7.51
C GLN A 184 -5.35 16.19 8.18
N ALA A 185 -5.24 15.95 9.49
CA ALA A 185 -3.96 16.07 10.20
C ALA A 185 -2.90 15.14 9.60
N LEU A 186 -3.24 13.87 9.37
CA LEU A 186 -2.36 12.90 8.72
C LEU A 186 -1.91 13.36 7.33
N ALA A 187 -2.86 13.78 6.47
CA ALA A 187 -2.57 14.23 5.13
C ALA A 187 -1.66 15.47 5.12
N ALA A 188 -1.94 16.46 5.96
CA ALA A 188 -1.12 17.66 6.09
C ALA A 188 0.32 17.32 6.48
N THR A 189 0.51 16.49 7.52
CA THR A 189 1.84 16.05 7.96
C THR A 189 2.62 15.34 6.85
N MET A 190 2.00 14.38 6.17
CA MET A 190 2.67 13.58 5.14
C MET A 190 3.05 14.41 3.90
N LEU A 191 2.15 15.29 3.45
CA LEU A 191 2.38 16.08 2.24
C LEU A 191 3.41 17.19 2.48
N GLN A 192 3.37 17.84 3.65
CA GLN A 192 4.37 18.82 4.06
C GLN A 192 5.76 18.20 4.19
N ALA A 193 5.87 16.99 4.77
CA ALA A 193 7.13 16.25 4.89
C ALA A 193 7.76 15.93 3.51
N ARG A 194 6.99 15.98 2.43
CA ARG A 194 7.45 15.76 1.05
C ARG A 194 7.60 17.05 0.25
N GLY A 195 7.43 18.22 0.86
CA GLY A 195 7.58 19.53 0.21
C GLY A 195 6.51 19.84 -0.84
N ALA A 196 5.38 19.11 -0.84
CA ALA A 196 4.24 19.41 -1.70
C ALA A 196 3.41 20.51 -1.04
N THR A 197 3.57 21.77 -1.48
CA THR A 197 2.93 22.92 -0.82
C THR A 197 1.54 23.19 -1.40
N GLN A 198 1.45 23.44 -2.70
CA GLN A 198 0.20 23.73 -3.38
C GLN A 198 -0.69 22.48 -3.46
N GLY A 199 -0.12 21.34 -3.83
CA GLY A 199 -0.83 20.05 -3.82
C GLY A 199 -1.35 19.69 -2.43
N ALA A 200 -0.61 19.97 -1.35
CA ALA A 200 -1.09 19.74 0.02
C ALA A 200 -2.29 20.61 0.36
N ALA A 201 -2.23 21.90 0.05
CA ALA A 201 -3.32 22.83 0.35
C ALA A 201 -4.63 22.39 -0.34
N GLU A 202 -4.55 21.97 -1.60
CA GLU A 202 -5.72 21.48 -2.35
C GLU A 202 -6.26 20.17 -1.80
N VAL A 203 -5.38 19.20 -1.48
CA VAL A 203 -5.80 17.94 -0.85
C VAL A 203 -6.50 18.22 0.48
N CYS A 204 -5.90 19.03 1.35
CA CYS A 204 -6.48 19.35 2.65
C CYS A 204 -7.82 20.07 2.52
N ALA A 205 -7.95 21.04 1.60
CA ALA A 205 -9.20 21.75 1.36
C ALA A 205 -10.32 20.81 0.88
N LEU A 206 -10.01 19.85 0.01
CA LEU A 206 -10.99 18.87 -0.47
C LEU A 206 -11.40 17.87 0.63
N LEU A 207 -10.46 17.44 1.47
CA LEU A 207 -10.75 16.58 2.63
C LEU A 207 -11.52 17.32 3.74
N ALA A 208 -11.45 18.65 3.78
CA ALA A 208 -12.24 19.49 4.67
C ALA A 208 -13.69 19.75 4.20
N GLY A 209 -14.12 19.11 3.11
CA GLY A 209 -15.46 19.28 2.54
C GLY A 209 -15.53 20.28 1.39
N GLY A 210 -14.40 20.63 0.79
CA GLY A 210 -14.36 21.46 -0.41
C GLY A 210 -15.12 20.84 -1.59
N ASN A 211 -15.68 21.70 -2.46
CA ASN A 211 -16.38 21.28 -3.66
C ASN A 211 -15.38 20.67 -4.67
N GLY A 212 -15.50 19.37 -4.98
CA GLY A 212 -14.64 18.75 -5.99
C GLY A 212 -14.72 17.23 -6.16
N GLY A 213 -15.23 16.50 -5.17
CA GLY A 213 -15.38 15.05 -5.26
C GLY A 213 -14.08 14.30 -5.60
N ALA A 214 -14.21 13.02 -5.97
CA ALA A 214 -13.04 12.15 -6.16
C ALA A 214 -12.14 12.58 -7.34
N ALA A 215 -12.73 13.17 -8.38
CA ALA A 215 -11.98 13.62 -9.56
C ALA A 215 -11.05 14.81 -9.24
N ALA A 216 -11.51 15.78 -8.45
CA ALA A 216 -10.68 16.89 -8.02
C ALA A 216 -9.59 16.42 -7.05
N LEU A 217 -9.95 15.57 -6.07
CA LEU A 217 -8.97 15.06 -5.12
C LEU A 217 -7.87 14.24 -5.80
N ARG A 218 -8.22 13.42 -6.80
CA ARG A 218 -7.24 12.73 -7.63
C ARG A 218 -6.27 13.70 -8.30
N LYS A 219 -6.78 14.80 -8.91
CA LYS A 219 -5.93 15.81 -9.55
C LYS A 219 -4.99 16.49 -8.55
N ALA A 220 -5.50 16.82 -7.35
CA ALA A 220 -4.70 17.40 -6.28
C ALA A 220 -3.59 16.44 -5.80
N LEU A 221 -3.90 15.15 -5.64
CA LEU A 221 -2.90 14.11 -5.31
C LEU A 221 -1.84 13.96 -6.41
N THR A 222 -2.24 14.00 -7.68
CA THR A 222 -1.28 13.98 -8.80
C THR A 222 -0.33 15.17 -8.73
N ARG A 223 -0.87 16.38 -8.53
CA ARG A 223 -0.07 17.61 -8.38
C ARG A 223 0.90 17.52 -7.19
N ALA A 224 0.42 17.05 -6.04
CA ALA A 224 1.27 16.85 -4.86
C ALA A 224 2.41 15.86 -5.15
N GLY A 225 2.14 14.77 -5.87
CA GLY A 225 3.16 13.81 -6.31
C GLY A 225 4.19 14.40 -7.28
N GLU A 226 3.77 15.29 -8.17
CA GLU A 226 4.68 16.02 -9.09
C GLU A 226 5.58 17.01 -8.34
N GLU A 227 5.00 17.77 -7.40
CA GLU A 227 5.75 18.68 -6.52
C GLU A 227 6.78 17.93 -5.68
N ALA A 228 6.38 16.85 -5.02
CA ALA A 228 7.28 16.02 -4.22
C ALA A 228 8.47 15.49 -5.02
N ARG A 229 8.29 15.18 -6.32
CA ARG A 229 9.38 14.76 -7.20
C ARG A 229 10.28 15.88 -7.64
N SER A 230 9.73 17.08 -7.83
CA SER A 230 10.54 18.25 -8.17
C SER A 230 11.58 18.55 -7.09
N GLN A 231 11.25 18.29 -5.82
CA GLN A 231 12.16 18.45 -4.69
C GLN A 231 13.31 17.41 -4.69
N LEU A 232 13.08 16.22 -5.25
CA LEU A 232 14.10 15.17 -5.33
C LEU A 232 15.10 15.38 -6.46
N LYS A 233 14.76 16.19 -7.47
CA LYS A 233 15.66 16.49 -8.60
C LYS A 233 16.74 17.52 -8.26
N GLY A 234 16.78 18.00 -7.02
CA GLY A 234 17.79 18.94 -6.50
C GLY A 234 18.87 18.29 -5.62
N CYS A 235 18.93 16.95 -5.55
CA CYS A 235 20.00 16.19 -4.88
C CYS A 235 20.85 15.41 -5.88
#